data_AF-A0A1H9MS82-F1
#
_entry.id   AF-A0A1H9MS82-F1
#
_cell.length_a   1.000
_cell.length_b   1.000
_cell.length_c   1.000
_cell.angle_alpha   90.00
_cell.angle_beta   90.00
_cell.angle_gamma   90.00
#
_symmetry.space_group_name_H-M   'P 1'
#
loop_
_entity.id
_entity.type
_entity.pdbx_description
1 polymer ?
#
loop_
_entity_poly.entity_id
_entity_poly.type
_entity_poly.pdbx_seq_one_letter_code
_entity_poly.pdbx_strand_id
1 'polypeptide(L)'
;MLIVVLITGAFQLYFINDQIQKDIEKQGDIIASSIEQGIKETQVASEAIEHQIDLNLLSLSRYIGELLGDQSIDEITNDELRLIKEELGLAGISLVVHDASDDIVVAKSTDPEEVGYSLKQFPGVYENVMAILNNQLPPAAETLSYYTEGAYILPVAQSGSHEGEPVFYKYAYYHEPGTDYVIDAFIEANEMNKFTSEVGPDALIDEVNKANPYVLELAVLDPLVFEDPSLEGGLYPPNKKILYGDYTFSQERDSETLINMIKQPEQVSYNVKADGEKVYKLFIPADTGEVIYIALDYGELSGPLYRHSILLVIAGLISIVLLFVLTARFFHRVFLNIQGIKEQVQMLETGDFTARSNLKDNNEFGQLSESANKMVETLNSVLEDTNKKAHQTQRLAVLLEADAAKSVEKMYTLSMEKTAQVREQLEDFNDFLDMLEDYMKKTEPSSHGSSEEIYEKINKMREMAKNRTASTTDTTLALADLMKSLHGQSSELSNIANSLLEQMARFKL
;
A
#
# COMPACT_ATOMS: atom_id res chain seq x y z
N MET A 1 5.35 15.96 14.09
CA MET A 1 4.92 14.59 14.46
C MET A 1 3.48 14.53 14.95
N LEU A 2 3.06 15.28 15.98
CA LEU A 2 1.65 15.29 16.44
C LEU A 2 0.65 15.61 15.32
N ILE A 3 0.95 16.62 14.49
CA ILE A 3 0.11 16.97 13.32
C ILE A 3 0.00 15.81 12.33
N VAL A 4 1.11 15.11 12.06
CA VAL A 4 1.13 13.95 11.14
C VAL A 4 0.27 12.82 11.71
N VAL A 5 0.42 12.51 13.00
CA VAL A 5 -0.39 11.50 13.70
C VAL A 5 -1.89 11.83 13.64
N LEU A 6 -2.26 13.09 13.88
CA LEU A 6 -3.66 13.53 13.81
C LEU A 6 -4.21 13.45 12.38
N ILE A 7 -3.46 13.90 11.38
CA ILE A 7 -3.87 13.82 9.97
C ILE A 7 -4.01 12.36 9.53
N THR A 8 -3.02 11.50 9.84
CA THR A 8 -3.07 10.08 9.51
C THR A 8 -4.23 9.37 10.20
N GLY A 9 -4.47 9.65 11.49
CA GLY A 9 -5.60 9.09 12.22
C GLY A 9 -6.95 9.52 11.64
N ALA A 10 -7.10 10.80 11.32
CA ALA A 10 -8.32 11.31 10.67
C ALA A 10 -8.54 10.67 9.29
N PHE A 11 -7.48 10.56 8.49
CA PHE A 11 -7.52 9.93 7.18
C PHE A 11 -7.88 8.44 7.27
N GLN A 12 -7.29 7.70 8.21
CA GLN A 12 -7.65 6.30 8.43
C GLN A 12 -9.12 6.14 8.82
N LEU A 13 -9.62 6.96 9.76
CA LEU A 13 -11.04 6.91 10.16
C LEU A 13 -12.00 7.18 8.98
N TYR A 14 -11.64 8.10 8.10
CA TYR A 14 -12.41 8.36 6.88
C TYR A 14 -12.47 7.13 5.96
N PHE A 15 -11.31 6.51 5.67
CA PHE A 15 -11.24 5.31 4.83
C PHE A 15 -11.97 4.11 5.45
N ILE A 16 -11.95 3.99 6.77
CA ILE A 16 -12.65 2.91 7.48
C ILE A 16 -14.16 3.02 7.26
N ASN A 17 -14.73 4.22 7.38
CA ASN A 17 -16.17 4.40 7.19
C ASN A 17 -16.61 4.09 5.76
N ASP A 18 -15.81 4.49 4.77
CA ASP A 18 -16.03 4.16 3.35
C ASP A 18 -15.90 2.65 3.09
N GLN A 19 -14.88 2.00 3.66
CA GLN A 19 -14.69 0.56 3.52
C GLN A 19 -15.82 -0.24 4.16
N ILE A 20 -16.28 0.16 5.35
CA ILE A 20 -17.42 -0.48 6.03
C ILE A 20 -18.66 -0.39 5.16
N GLN A 21 -18.94 0.78 4.59
CA GLN A 21 -20.12 0.94 3.73
C GLN A 21 -20.03 0.02 2.50
N LYS A 22 -18.88 -0.02 1.81
CA LYS A 22 -18.66 -0.91 0.66
C LYS A 22 -18.77 -2.39 1.02
N ASP A 23 -18.26 -2.79 2.18
CA ASP A 23 -18.34 -4.17 2.63
C ASP A 23 -19.80 -4.56 2.92
N ILE A 24 -20.59 -3.66 3.51
CA ILE A 24 -22.03 -3.88 3.73
C ILE A 24 -22.79 -3.97 2.39
N GLU A 25 -22.54 -3.04 1.47
CA GLU A 25 -23.14 -3.05 0.11
C GLU A 25 -22.85 -4.39 -0.58
N LYS A 26 -21.60 -4.82 -0.57
CA LYS A 26 -21.19 -6.10 -1.16
C LYS A 26 -21.88 -7.31 -0.54
N GLN A 27 -22.12 -7.32 0.78
CA GLN A 27 -22.88 -8.40 1.42
C GLN A 27 -24.34 -8.38 0.96
N GLY A 28 -24.94 -7.19 0.85
CA GLY A 28 -26.27 -7.01 0.29
C GLY A 28 -26.37 -7.52 -1.15
N ASP A 29 -25.39 -7.22 -2.00
CA ASP A 29 -25.36 -7.67 -3.40
C ASP A 29 -25.29 -9.19 -3.51
N ILE A 30 -24.49 -9.86 -2.65
CA ILE A 30 -24.40 -11.32 -2.61
C ILE A 30 -25.75 -11.94 -2.24
N ILE A 31 -26.43 -11.36 -1.23
CA ILE A 31 -27.75 -11.81 -0.81
C ILE A 31 -28.76 -11.60 -1.94
N ALA A 32 -28.82 -10.40 -2.52
CA ALA A 32 -29.74 -10.09 -3.60
C ALA A 32 -29.55 -11.01 -4.81
N SER A 33 -28.31 -11.23 -5.24
CA SER A 33 -28.00 -12.15 -6.34
C SER A 33 -28.43 -13.59 -6.05
N SER A 34 -28.33 -14.03 -4.78
CA SER A 34 -28.83 -15.35 -4.39
C SER A 34 -30.35 -15.44 -4.49
N ILE A 35 -31.07 -14.40 -4.04
CA ILE A 35 -32.54 -14.34 -4.13
C ILE A 35 -33.00 -14.28 -5.59
N GLU A 36 -32.39 -13.41 -6.40
CA GLU A 36 -32.70 -13.27 -7.83
C GLU A 36 -32.51 -14.60 -8.57
N GLN A 37 -31.38 -15.28 -8.32
CA GLN A 37 -31.11 -16.59 -8.89
C GLN A 37 -32.16 -17.63 -8.43
N GLY A 38 -32.54 -17.62 -7.15
CA GLY A 38 -33.57 -18.49 -6.62
C GLY A 38 -34.96 -18.26 -7.23
N ILE A 39 -35.34 -17.00 -7.46
CA ILE A 39 -36.58 -16.64 -8.16
C ILE A 39 -36.55 -17.20 -9.58
N LYS A 40 -35.46 -16.96 -10.31
CA LYS A 40 -35.30 -17.45 -11.69
C LYS A 40 -35.35 -18.97 -11.79
N GLU A 41 -34.67 -19.68 -10.89
CA GLU A 41 -34.68 -21.14 -10.86
C GLU A 41 -36.06 -21.70 -10.51
N THR A 42 -36.75 -21.07 -9.54
CA THR A 42 -38.11 -21.47 -9.16
C THR A 42 -39.09 -21.22 -10.30
N GLN A 43 -38.97 -20.09 -11.01
CA GLN A 43 -39.81 -19.78 -12.16
C GLN A 43 -39.62 -20.82 -13.27
N VAL A 44 -38.38 -21.11 -13.66
CA VAL A 44 -38.09 -22.14 -14.68
C VAL A 44 -38.62 -23.52 -14.26
N ALA A 45 -38.47 -23.89 -12.99
CA ALA A 45 -39.01 -25.14 -12.47
C ALA A 45 -40.55 -25.16 -12.50
N SER A 46 -41.20 -24.06 -12.10
CA SER A 46 -42.65 -23.93 -12.06
C SER A 46 -43.24 -24.00 -13.47
N GLU A 47 -42.65 -23.29 -14.44
CA GLU A 47 -43.05 -23.35 -15.85
C GLU A 47 -42.92 -24.77 -16.43
N ALA A 48 -41.84 -25.49 -16.10
CA ALA A 48 -41.66 -26.87 -16.55
C ALA A 48 -42.68 -27.85 -15.94
N ILE A 49 -42.98 -27.70 -14.64
CA ILE A 49 -44.01 -28.48 -13.95
C ILE A 49 -45.38 -28.18 -14.52
N GLU A 50 -45.71 -26.90 -14.71
CA GLU A 50 -46.98 -26.45 -15.27
C GLU A 50 -47.17 -27.00 -16.69
N HIS A 51 -46.14 -26.97 -17.53
CA HIS A 51 -46.20 -27.56 -18.86
C HIS A 51 -46.48 -29.07 -18.84
N GLN A 52 -45.90 -29.81 -17.89
CA GLN A 52 -46.18 -31.24 -17.75
C GLN A 52 -47.62 -31.50 -17.30
N ILE A 53 -48.17 -30.61 -16.47
CA ILE A 53 -49.58 -30.63 -16.07
C ILE A 53 -50.48 -30.28 -17.26
N ASP A 54 -50.13 -29.31 -18.10
CA ASP A 54 -50.87 -28.97 -19.32
C ASP A 54 -51.03 -30.18 -20.24
N LEU A 55 -49.93 -30.89 -20.49
CA LEU A 55 -49.93 -32.10 -21.33
C LEU A 55 -50.75 -33.24 -20.71
N ASN A 56 -50.68 -33.40 -19.39
CA ASN A 56 -51.45 -34.41 -18.68
C ASN A 56 -52.96 -34.10 -18.72
N LEU A 57 -53.34 -32.86 -18.39
CA LEU A 57 -54.74 -32.40 -18.46
C LEU A 57 -55.29 -32.56 -19.88
N LEU A 58 -54.53 -32.17 -20.91
CA LEU A 58 -54.94 -32.39 -22.30
C LEU A 58 -55.22 -33.86 -22.61
N SER A 59 -54.34 -34.76 -22.13
CA SER A 59 -54.54 -36.21 -22.32
C SER A 59 -55.79 -36.71 -21.59
N LEU A 60 -56.05 -36.21 -20.38
CA LEU A 60 -57.24 -36.57 -19.61
C LEU A 60 -58.52 -36.02 -20.23
N SER A 61 -58.52 -34.76 -20.69
CA SER A 61 -59.69 -34.15 -21.36
C SER A 61 -60.07 -34.92 -22.63
N ARG A 62 -59.09 -35.35 -23.43
CA ARG A 62 -59.34 -36.21 -24.60
C ARG A 62 -59.91 -37.57 -24.21
N TYR A 63 -59.37 -38.18 -23.15
CA TYR A 63 -59.88 -39.45 -22.67
C TYR A 63 -61.30 -39.34 -22.10
N ILE A 64 -61.67 -38.22 -21.47
CA ILE A 64 -63.05 -37.92 -21.08
C ILE A 64 -63.95 -37.88 -22.32
N GLY A 65 -63.51 -37.24 -23.41
CA GLY A 65 -64.21 -37.26 -24.69
C GLY A 65 -64.46 -38.68 -25.20
N GLU A 66 -63.43 -39.53 -25.19
CA GLU A 66 -63.55 -40.94 -25.58
C GLU A 66 -64.52 -41.74 -24.69
N LEU A 67 -64.56 -41.47 -23.38
CA LEU A 67 -65.45 -42.13 -22.42
C LEU A 67 -66.91 -41.72 -22.59
N LEU A 68 -67.17 -40.44 -22.90
CA LEU A 68 -68.52 -39.92 -23.16
C LEU A 68 -69.03 -40.28 -24.57
N GLY A 69 -68.11 -40.53 -25.51
CA GLY A 69 -68.43 -40.94 -26.88
C GLY A 69 -69.30 -39.92 -27.62
N ASP A 70 -70.22 -40.41 -28.44
CA ASP A 70 -71.13 -39.59 -29.27
C ASP A 70 -72.40 -39.14 -28.52
N GLN A 71 -72.42 -39.21 -27.19
CA GLN A 71 -73.59 -38.83 -26.40
C GLN A 71 -73.87 -37.33 -26.55
N SER A 72 -75.14 -36.97 -26.74
CA SER A 72 -75.56 -35.57 -26.65
C SER A 72 -75.52 -35.08 -25.21
N ILE A 73 -75.39 -33.78 -24.98
CA ILE A 73 -75.34 -33.26 -23.62
C ILE A 73 -76.54 -33.69 -22.76
N ASP A 74 -77.74 -33.83 -23.35
CA ASP A 74 -78.95 -34.25 -22.65
C ASP A 74 -78.87 -35.68 -22.09
N GLU A 75 -78.09 -36.56 -22.73
CA GLU A 75 -77.92 -37.96 -22.35
C GLU A 75 -76.91 -38.15 -21.21
N ILE A 76 -75.94 -37.23 -21.07
CA ILE A 76 -74.87 -37.32 -20.08
C ILE A 76 -75.39 -36.98 -18.68
N THR A 77 -75.04 -37.74 -17.65
CA THR A 77 -75.50 -37.45 -16.27
C THR A 77 -74.38 -36.95 -15.37
N ASN A 78 -74.72 -36.17 -14.33
CA ASN A 78 -73.71 -35.74 -13.34
C ASN A 78 -73.10 -36.93 -12.58
N ASP A 79 -73.83 -38.04 -12.43
CA ASP A 79 -73.30 -39.27 -11.80
C ASP A 79 -72.25 -39.95 -12.69
N GLU A 80 -72.45 -39.95 -14.00
CA GLU A 80 -71.47 -40.43 -14.99
C GLU A 80 -70.20 -39.57 -14.95
N LEU A 81 -70.35 -38.24 -15.00
CA LEU A 81 -69.22 -37.31 -14.86
C LEU A 81 -68.48 -37.51 -13.53
N ARG A 82 -69.20 -37.80 -12.43
CA ARG A 82 -68.60 -38.06 -11.12
C ARG A 82 -67.78 -39.34 -11.08
N LEU A 83 -68.24 -40.41 -11.75
CA LEU A 83 -67.45 -41.65 -11.87
C LEU A 83 -66.16 -41.41 -12.66
N ILE A 84 -66.25 -40.67 -13.78
CA ILE A 84 -65.08 -40.33 -14.59
C ILE A 84 -64.10 -39.44 -13.80
N LYS A 85 -64.61 -38.43 -13.08
CA LYS A 85 -63.80 -37.59 -12.17
C LYS A 85 -63.03 -38.44 -11.16
N GLU A 86 -63.70 -39.37 -10.47
CA GLU A 86 -63.10 -40.23 -9.46
C GLU A 86 -62.04 -41.17 -10.05
N GLU A 87 -62.30 -41.73 -11.25
CA GLU A 87 -61.36 -42.61 -11.96
C GLU A 87 -60.09 -41.88 -12.41
N LEU A 88 -60.24 -40.64 -12.90
CA LEU A 88 -59.14 -39.85 -13.44
C LEU A 88 -58.43 -38.98 -12.39
N GLY A 89 -58.95 -38.93 -11.17
CA GLY A 89 -58.37 -38.14 -10.07
C GLY A 89 -58.44 -36.63 -10.31
N LEU A 90 -59.53 -36.14 -10.93
CA LEU A 90 -59.74 -34.72 -11.21
C LEU A 90 -60.43 -33.99 -10.05
N ALA A 91 -60.22 -32.68 -9.94
CA ALA A 91 -61.00 -31.86 -9.02
C ALA A 91 -62.44 -31.70 -9.53
N GLY A 92 -62.63 -31.59 -10.84
CA GLY A 92 -63.95 -31.72 -11.44
C GLY A 92 -63.94 -31.77 -12.97
N ILE A 93 -65.14 -32.03 -13.48
CA ILE A 93 -65.45 -32.05 -14.91
C ILE A 93 -66.74 -31.26 -15.10
N SER A 94 -66.69 -30.27 -15.97
CA SER A 94 -67.78 -29.43 -16.40
C SER A 94 -68.04 -29.64 -17.90
N LEU A 95 -69.30 -29.54 -18.32
CA LEU A 95 -69.70 -29.48 -19.73
C LEU A 95 -70.28 -28.11 -20.01
N VAL A 96 -69.66 -27.42 -20.95
CA VAL A 96 -69.96 -26.04 -21.30
C VAL A 96 -70.67 -26.00 -22.65
N VAL A 97 -71.74 -25.23 -22.76
CA VAL A 97 -72.55 -25.13 -23.99
C VAL A 97 -72.81 -23.68 -24.37
N HIS A 98 -73.06 -23.48 -25.67
CA HIS A 98 -73.65 -22.24 -26.17
C HIS A 98 -75.17 -22.28 -25.94
N ASP A 99 -75.68 -21.39 -25.11
CA ASP A 99 -77.09 -21.34 -24.73
C ASP A 99 -77.94 -20.49 -25.68
N ALA A 100 -79.26 -20.52 -25.49
CA ALA A 100 -80.19 -19.77 -26.33
C ALA A 100 -80.12 -18.24 -26.15
N SER A 101 -79.40 -17.74 -25.15
CA SER A 101 -79.21 -16.31 -24.87
C SER A 101 -77.93 -15.74 -25.49
N ASP A 102 -77.30 -16.52 -26.36
CA ASP A 102 -75.99 -16.21 -26.97
C ASP A 102 -74.90 -16.10 -25.90
N ASP A 103 -74.97 -16.93 -24.85
CA ASP A 103 -73.96 -17.06 -23.80
C ASP A 103 -73.32 -18.45 -23.81
N ILE A 104 -72.14 -18.56 -23.20
CA ILE A 104 -71.45 -19.82 -22.98
C ILE A 104 -71.51 -20.09 -21.49
N VAL A 105 -72.21 -21.17 -21.11
CA VAL A 105 -72.52 -21.47 -19.72
C VAL A 105 -72.17 -22.91 -19.38
N VAL A 106 -71.81 -23.14 -18.12
CA VAL A 106 -71.64 -24.50 -17.58
C VAL A 106 -73.03 -25.14 -17.42
N ALA A 107 -73.36 -26.10 -18.28
CA ALA A 107 -74.66 -26.79 -18.25
C ALA A 107 -74.69 -27.98 -17.29
N LYS A 108 -73.58 -28.72 -17.18
CA LYS A 108 -73.41 -29.86 -16.28
C LYS A 108 -72.05 -29.79 -15.61
N SER A 109 -71.96 -30.20 -14.36
CA SER A 109 -70.68 -30.29 -13.67
C SER A 109 -70.73 -31.28 -12.51
N THR A 110 -69.58 -31.87 -12.21
CA THR A 110 -69.36 -32.59 -10.95
C THR A 110 -69.23 -31.66 -9.74
N ASP A 111 -69.01 -30.37 -9.99
CA ASP A 111 -69.01 -29.32 -8.98
C ASP A 111 -70.32 -28.51 -9.08
N PRO A 112 -71.19 -28.58 -8.06
CA PRO A 112 -72.45 -27.85 -8.08
C PRO A 112 -72.31 -26.32 -8.17
N GLU A 113 -71.19 -25.75 -7.72
CA GLU A 113 -70.96 -24.30 -7.72
C GLU A 113 -70.64 -23.77 -9.13
N GLU A 114 -70.09 -24.62 -10.00
CA GLU A 114 -69.81 -24.29 -11.40
C GLU A 114 -71.09 -24.22 -12.27
N VAL A 115 -72.16 -24.93 -11.90
CA VAL A 115 -73.36 -25.05 -12.76
C VAL A 115 -74.07 -23.70 -12.91
N GLY A 116 -74.27 -23.29 -14.17
CA GLY A 116 -74.88 -22.00 -14.52
C GLY A 116 -73.90 -20.83 -14.53
N TYR A 117 -72.61 -21.07 -14.27
CA TYR A 117 -71.59 -20.04 -14.37
C TYR A 117 -71.46 -19.55 -15.83
N SER A 118 -71.46 -18.23 -16.00
CA SER A 118 -71.40 -17.57 -17.32
C SER A 118 -69.97 -17.18 -17.65
N LEU A 119 -69.46 -17.69 -18.78
CA LEU A 119 -68.10 -17.40 -19.22
C LEU A 119 -67.93 -15.97 -19.74
N LYS A 120 -69.02 -15.22 -20.00
CA LYS A 120 -68.94 -13.79 -20.32
C LYS A 120 -68.29 -12.95 -19.22
N GLN A 121 -68.23 -13.45 -17.99
CA GLN A 121 -67.46 -12.82 -16.91
C GLN A 121 -65.95 -12.80 -17.21
N PHE A 122 -65.48 -13.66 -18.10
CA PHE A 122 -64.09 -13.75 -18.58
C PHE A 122 -64.03 -13.66 -20.11
N PRO A 123 -64.01 -12.44 -20.68
CA PRO A 123 -64.09 -12.25 -22.13
C PRO A 123 -63.07 -13.06 -22.95
N GLY A 124 -61.82 -13.18 -22.48
CA GLY A 124 -60.81 -13.97 -23.17
C GLY A 124 -61.11 -15.48 -23.19
N VAL A 125 -61.62 -16.02 -22.07
CA VAL A 125 -62.01 -17.44 -21.99
C VAL A 125 -63.26 -17.68 -22.86
N TYR A 126 -64.25 -16.79 -22.79
CA TYR A 126 -65.44 -16.82 -23.64
C TYR A 126 -65.07 -16.88 -25.13
N GLU A 127 -64.21 -15.98 -25.60
CA GLU A 127 -63.76 -15.93 -27.00
C GLU A 127 -63.03 -17.21 -27.40
N ASN A 128 -62.21 -17.77 -26.50
CA ASN A 128 -61.49 -19.02 -26.74
C ASN A 128 -62.42 -20.23 -26.81
N VAL A 129 -63.42 -20.38 -25.91
CA VAL A 129 -64.42 -21.46 -26.01
C VAL A 129 -65.23 -21.32 -27.30
N MET A 130 -65.66 -20.10 -27.64
CA MET A 130 -66.43 -19.86 -28.86
C MET A 130 -65.63 -20.23 -30.12
N ALA A 131 -64.33 -19.91 -30.16
CA ALA A 131 -63.46 -20.32 -31.26
C ALA A 131 -63.36 -21.84 -31.36
N ILE A 132 -63.17 -22.53 -30.24
CA ILE A 132 -63.05 -23.99 -30.20
C ILE A 132 -64.32 -24.69 -30.70
N LEU A 133 -65.51 -24.25 -30.26
CA LEU A 133 -66.80 -24.78 -30.71
C LEU A 133 -66.99 -24.66 -32.22
N ASN A 134 -66.35 -23.66 -32.83
CA ASN A 134 -66.37 -23.40 -34.27
C ASN A 134 -65.17 -24.01 -35.02
N ASN A 135 -64.38 -24.88 -34.38
CA ASN A 135 -63.14 -25.47 -34.92
C ASN A 135 -62.11 -24.42 -35.38
N GLN A 136 -61.96 -23.33 -34.61
CA GLN A 136 -61.01 -22.26 -34.85
C GLN A 136 -59.93 -22.24 -33.75
N LEU A 137 -58.76 -21.70 -34.08
CA LEU A 137 -57.70 -21.44 -33.10
C LEU A 137 -58.14 -20.34 -32.12
N PRO A 138 -57.73 -20.41 -30.84
CA PRO A 138 -58.08 -19.40 -29.85
C PRO A 138 -57.51 -18.03 -30.24
N PRO A 139 -58.34 -16.96 -30.31
CA PRO A 139 -57.90 -15.62 -30.69
C PRO A 139 -57.01 -14.96 -29.62
N ALA A 140 -57.14 -15.35 -28.36
CA ALA A 140 -56.35 -14.85 -27.24
C ALA A 140 -55.33 -15.91 -26.79
N ALA A 141 -54.45 -16.34 -27.70
CA ALA A 141 -53.51 -17.43 -27.43
C ALA A 141 -52.42 -17.07 -26.40
N GLU A 142 -52.09 -15.79 -26.26
CA GLU A 142 -51.08 -15.30 -25.29
C GLU A 142 -51.51 -15.41 -23.82
N THR A 143 -52.79 -15.63 -23.54
CA THR A 143 -53.33 -15.79 -22.18
C THR A 143 -53.44 -17.26 -21.76
N LEU A 144 -53.04 -18.19 -22.62
CA LEU A 144 -53.13 -19.63 -22.42
C LEU A 144 -51.77 -20.19 -22.00
N SER A 145 -51.76 -21.19 -21.11
CA SER A 145 -50.54 -21.92 -20.78
C SER A 145 -50.15 -22.86 -21.92
N TYR A 146 -51.15 -23.47 -22.56
CA TYR A 146 -50.95 -24.37 -23.69
C TYR A 146 -52.21 -24.46 -24.57
N TYR A 147 -52.05 -24.73 -25.87
CA TYR A 147 -53.18 -24.96 -26.77
C TYR A 147 -52.83 -25.88 -27.94
N THR A 148 -53.85 -26.56 -28.47
CA THR A 148 -53.81 -27.32 -29.72
C THR A 148 -55.05 -27.04 -30.56
N GLU A 149 -55.18 -27.67 -31.72
CA GLU A 149 -56.47 -27.76 -32.40
C GLU A 149 -57.47 -28.50 -31.49
N GLY A 150 -58.63 -27.90 -31.25
CA GLY A 150 -59.70 -28.48 -30.42
C GLY A 150 -59.49 -28.47 -28.91
N ALA A 151 -58.37 -27.95 -28.39
CA ALA A 151 -58.13 -27.88 -26.94
C ALA A 151 -57.31 -26.65 -26.52
N TYR A 152 -57.58 -26.12 -25.33
CA TYR A 152 -56.67 -25.20 -24.67
C TYR A 152 -56.70 -25.35 -23.15
N ILE A 153 -55.61 -24.93 -22.52
CA ILE A 153 -55.40 -24.98 -21.08
C ILE A 153 -55.09 -23.58 -20.58
N LEU A 154 -55.76 -23.20 -19.50
CA LEU A 154 -55.51 -21.93 -18.82
C LEU A 154 -54.29 -22.05 -17.91
N PRO A 155 -53.56 -20.94 -17.66
CA PRO A 155 -52.70 -20.88 -16.49
C PRO A 155 -53.52 -21.14 -15.22
N VAL A 156 -52.85 -21.45 -14.12
CA VAL A 156 -53.54 -21.51 -12.81
C VAL A 156 -54.32 -20.21 -12.59
N ALA A 157 -55.58 -20.32 -12.24
CA ALA A 157 -56.48 -19.18 -12.07
C ALA A 157 -57.37 -19.37 -10.85
N GLN A 158 -57.74 -18.26 -10.21
CA GLN A 158 -58.76 -18.29 -9.18
C GLN A 158 -60.11 -18.71 -9.80
N SER A 159 -60.82 -19.60 -9.12
CA SER A 159 -62.18 -19.98 -9.50
C SER A 159 -63.11 -18.77 -9.45
N GLY A 160 -63.87 -18.56 -10.52
CA GLY A 160 -64.90 -17.52 -10.57
C GLY A 160 -66.25 -17.94 -9.98
N SER A 161 -66.46 -19.25 -9.79
CA SER A 161 -67.73 -19.85 -9.37
C SER A 161 -67.87 -20.00 -7.85
N HIS A 162 -66.74 -20.08 -7.13
CA HIS A 162 -66.72 -20.30 -5.68
C HIS A 162 -66.76 -18.99 -4.89
N GLU A 163 -67.76 -18.84 -4.01
CA GLU A 163 -67.88 -17.70 -3.10
C GLU A 163 -67.23 -18.04 -1.74
N GLY A 164 -66.13 -17.38 -1.36
CA GLY A 164 -65.49 -17.58 -0.05
C GLY A 164 -63.98 -17.48 -0.07
N GLU A 165 -63.31 -18.48 0.53
CA GLU A 165 -61.85 -18.61 0.45
C GLU A 165 -61.43 -18.85 -1.01
N PRO A 166 -60.44 -18.12 -1.53
CA PRO A 166 -59.98 -18.29 -2.91
C PRO A 166 -59.53 -19.73 -3.19
N VAL A 167 -60.19 -20.39 -4.14
CA VAL A 167 -59.78 -21.70 -4.67
C VAL A 167 -59.11 -21.49 -6.02
N PHE A 168 -58.00 -22.18 -6.26
CA PHE A 168 -57.24 -22.07 -7.49
C PHE A 168 -57.31 -23.37 -8.29
N TYR A 169 -57.70 -23.26 -9.54
CA TYR A 169 -57.82 -24.38 -10.45
C TYR A 169 -56.96 -24.16 -11.70
N LYS A 170 -56.64 -25.27 -12.35
CA LYS A 170 -56.12 -25.27 -13.71
C LYS A 170 -57.13 -25.94 -14.60
N TYR A 171 -57.68 -25.17 -15.54
CA TYR A 171 -58.80 -25.56 -16.40
C TYR A 171 -58.30 -25.97 -17.78
N ALA A 172 -58.87 -27.05 -18.33
CA ALA A 172 -58.57 -27.56 -19.65
C ALA A 172 -59.85 -27.78 -20.44
N TYR A 173 -60.04 -26.92 -21.45
CA TYR A 173 -61.19 -26.93 -22.34
C TYR A 173 -60.87 -27.76 -23.58
N TYR A 174 -61.71 -28.75 -23.87
CA TYR A 174 -61.56 -29.65 -24.99
C TYR A 174 -62.91 -29.88 -25.68
N HIS A 175 -62.93 -29.72 -27.00
CA HIS A 175 -64.10 -30.03 -27.81
C HIS A 175 -63.88 -31.33 -28.57
N GLU A 176 -64.66 -32.35 -28.21
CA GLU A 176 -64.70 -33.60 -28.94
C GLU A 176 -65.44 -33.39 -30.27
N PRO A 177 -64.81 -33.69 -31.42
CA PRO A 177 -65.44 -33.48 -32.72
C PRO A 177 -66.81 -34.15 -32.84
N GLY A 178 -67.83 -33.36 -33.20
CA GLY A 178 -69.20 -33.85 -33.39
C GLY A 178 -70.12 -33.69 -32.18
N THR A 179 -69.59 -33.25 -31.05
CA THR A 179 -70.39 -32.92 -29.86
C THR A 179 -70.86 -31.45 -29.87
N ASP A 180 -71.92 -31.15 -29.13
CA ASP A 180 -72.49 -29.81 -28.96
C ASP A 180 -72.05 -29.11 -27.66
N TYR A 181 -71.06 -29.67 -26.97
CA TYR A 181 -70.53 -29.18 -25.71
C TYR A 181 -68.99 -29.20 -25.71
N VAL A 182 -68.39 -28.38 -24.84
CA VAL A 182 -66.96 -28.42 -24.53
C VAL A 182 -66.77 -29.05 -23.16
N ILE A 183 -65.85 -29.99 -23.07
CA ILE A 183 -65.41 -30.60 -21.81
C ILE A 183 -64.43 -29.65 -21.14
N ASP A 184 -64.73 -29.22 -19.93
CA ASP A 184 -63.83 -28.48 -19.06
C ASP A 184 -63.40 -29.39 -17.91
N ALA A 185 -62.19 -29.95 -18.02
CA ALA A 185 -61.58 -30.75 -16.96
C ALA A 185 -60.67 -29.86 -16.13
N PHE A 186 -60.77 -29.93 -14.81
CA PHE A 186 -59.96 -29.12 -13.92
C PHE A 186 -59.38 -29.89 -12.74
N ILE A 187 -58.20 -29.45 -12.32
CA ILE A 187 -57.50 -29.92 -11.11
C ILE A 187 -57.27 -28.76 -10.16
N GLU A 188 -57.25 -29.07 -8.88
CA GLU A 188 -56.93 -28.11 -7.83
C GLU A 188 -55.43 -27.83 -7.82
N ALA A 189 -55.06 -26.56 -7.91
CA ALA A 189 -53.66 -26.13 -8.01
C ALA A 189 -52.96 -26.01 -6.63
N ASN A 190 -53.62 -26.43 -5.55
CA ASN A 190 -53.09 -26.33 -4.19
C ASN A 190 -51.70 -26.98 -4.03
N GLU A 191 -51.43 -28.10 -4.72
CA GLU A 191 -50.11 -28.74 -4.66
C GLU A 191 -49.01 -27.93 -5.37
N MET A 192 -49.35 -27.22 -6.45
CA MET A 192 -48.42 -26.33 -7.15
C MET A 192 -48.11 -25.08 -6.31
N ASN A 193 -49.14 -24.49 -5.69
CA ASN A 193 -48.99 -23.38 -4.75
C ASN A 193 -48.19 -23.80 -3.51
N LYS A 194 -48.37 -25.04 -3.05
CA LYS A 194 -47.60 -25.60 -1.96
C LYS A 194 -46.13 -25.79 -2.35
N PHE A 195 -45.84 -26.29 -3.55
CA PHE A 195 -44.47 -26.40 -4.07
C PHE A 195 -43.78 -25.03 -4.10
N THR A 196 -44.40 -24.01 -4.68
CA THR A 196 -43.81 -22.65 -4.72
C THR A 196 -43.65 -22.06 -3.32
N SER A 197 -44.51 -22.38 -2.35
CA SER A 197 -44.34 -21.96 -0.96
C SER A 197 -43.25 -22.72 -0.20
N GLU A 198 -43.02 -24.01 -0.50
CA GLU A 198 -42.06 -24.86 0.21
C GLU A 198 -40.63 -24.76 -0.34
N VAL A 199 -40.48 -24.49 -1.64
CA VAL A 199 -39.17 -24.44 -2.32
C VAL A 199 -38.92 -23.16 -3.13
N GLY A 200 -39.84 -22.19 -3.09
CA GLY A 200 -39.71 -20.94 -3.83
C GLY A 200 -39.04 -19.79 -3.05
N PRO A 201 -39.19 -18.54 -3.54
CA PRO A 201 -38.45 -17.39 -3.02
C PRO A 201 -38.65 -17.14 -1.51
N ASP A 202 -39.85 -17.33 -0.97
CA ASP A 202 -40.09 -17.17 0.47
C ASP A 202 -39.28 -18.16 1.32
N ALA A 203 -39.19 -19.43 0.90
CA ALA A 203 -38.38 -20.43 1.59
C ALA A 203 -36.88 -20.07 1.54
N LEU A 204 -36.43 -19.52 0.42
CA LEU A 204 -35.05 -19.04 0.27
C LEU A 204 -34.77 -17.80 1.13
N ILE A 205 -35.71 -16.84 1.19
CA ILE A 205 -35.64 -15.67 2.07
C ILE A 205 -35.52 -16.12 3.53
N ASP A 206 -36.33 -17.08 3.94
CA ASP A 206 -36.28 -17.69 5.26
C ASP A 206 -34.91 -18.34 5.56
N GLU A 207 -34.33 -19.04 4.59
CA GLU A 207 -32.99 -19.63 4.71
C GLU A 207 -31.92 -18.54 4.86
N VAL A 208 -31.97 -17.50 4.03
CA VAL A 208 -31.06 -16.36 4.08
C VAL A 208 -31.16 -15.64 5.43
N ASN A 209 -32.37 -15.36 5.92
CA ASN A 209 -32.59 -14.71 7.21
C ASN A 209 -32.02 -15.55 8.37
N LYS A 210 -32.19 -16.89 8.32
CA LYS A 210 -31.62 -17.80 9.33
C LYS A 210 -30.09 -17.89 9.26
N ALA A 211 -29.52 -17.86 8.06
CA ALA A 211 -28.08 -17.96 7.84
C ALA A 211 -27.33 -16.66 8.13
N ASN A 212 -28.01 -15.51 8.07
CA ASN A 212 -27.43 -14.18 8.19
C ASN A 212 -28.10 -13.39 9.32
N PRO A 213 -27.62 -13.52 10.58
CA PRO A 213 -28.25 -12.86 11.75
C PRO A 213 -28.31 -11.33 11.70
N TYR A 214 -27.55 -10.72 10.78
CA TYR A 214 -27.52 -9.28 10.57
C TYR A 214 -28.55 -8.81 9.53
N VAL A 215 -29.26 -9.72 8.86
CA VAL A 215 -30.40 -9.40 8.00
C VAL A 215 -31.63 -9.31 8.91
N LEU A 216 -32.22 -8.12 8.97
CA LEU A 216 -33.40 -7.86 9.80
C LEU A 216 -34.68 -8.27 9.07
N GLU A 217 -34.77 -7.95 7.79
CA GLU A 217 -35.82 -8.45 6.89
C GLU A 217 -35.33 -8.36 5.43
N LEU A 218 -36.02 -9.08 4.56
CA LEU A 218 -35.79 -9.10 3.12
C LEU A 218 -37.14 -9.22 2.43
N ALA A 219 -37.32 -8.45 1.35
CA ALA A 219 -38.52 -8.54 0.52
C ALA A 219 -38.19 -8.39 -0.97
N VAL A 220 -39.08 -8.91 -1.80
CA VAL A 220 -39.13 -8.63 -3.24
C VAL A 220 -40.34 -7.76 -3.49
N LEU A 221 -40.10 -6.57 -4.02
CA LEU A 221 -41.09 -5.51 -4.15
C LEU A 221 -41.40 -5.24 -5.62
N ASP A 222 -42.68 -5.04 -5.95
CA ASP A 222 -43.09 -4.64 -7.30
C ASP A 222 -43.23 -3.11 -7.38
N PRO A 223 -42.25 -2.39 -7.97
CA PRO A 223 -42.28 -0.94 -8.01
C PRO A 223 -43.48 -0.39 -8.81
N LEU A 224 -44.07 -1.14 -9.76
CA LEU A 224 -45.22 -0.68 -10.54
C LEU A 224 -46.46 -0.54 -9.66
N VAL A 225 -46.66 -1.42 -8.68
CA VAL A 225 -47.77 -1.34 -7.72
C VAL A 225 -47.56 -0.20 -6.71
N PHE A 226 -46.31 0.20 -6.46
CA PHE A 226 -46.01 1.41 -5.70
C PHE A 226 -46.31 2.70 -6.51
N GLU A 227 -46.11 2.69 -7.83
CA GLU A 227 -46.48 3.81 -8.71
C GLU A 227 -48.00 3.93 -8.88
N ASP A 228 -48.68 2.81 -9.12
CA ASP A 228 -50.14 2.74 -9.26
C ASP A 228 -50.74 1.64 -8.36
N PRO A 229 -51.18 2.00 -7.14
CA PRO A 229 -51.82 1.04 -6.24
C PRO A 229 -53.12 0.44 -6.76
N SER A 230 -53.73 0.97 -7.83
CA SER A 230 -54.92 0.38 -8.43
C SER A 230 -54.64 -0.92 -9.19
N LEU A 231 -53.35 -1.19 -9.47
CA LEU A 231 -52.90 -2.44 -10.07
C LEU A 231 -52.95 -3.61 -9.08
N GLU A 232 -53.05 -3.36 -7.78
CA GLU A 232 -53.05 -4.40 -6.72
C GLU A 232 -54.29 -5.31 -6.83
N GLY A 233 -54.07 -6.62 -6.90
CA GLY A 233 -55.08 -7.63 -7.20
C GLY A 233 -54.92 -8.23 -8.61
N GLY A 234 -55.97 -8.86 -9.13
CA GLY A 234 -55.95 -9.58 -10.42
C GLY A 234 -56.33 -11.05 -10.28
N LEU A 235 -56.57 -11.71 -11.42
CA LEU A 235 -57.12 -13.07 -11.45
C LEU A 235 -56.09 -14.13 -11.02
N TYR A 236 -54.85 -14.02 -11.51
CA TYR A 236 -53.65 -14.73 -11.05
C TYR A 236 -52.43 -14.42 -11.98
N PRO A 237 -51.18 -14.33 -11.46
CA PRO A 237 -50.91 -14.03 -10.06
C PRO A 237 -51.41 -12.62 -9.74
N PRO A 238 -52.02 -12.39 -8.57
CA PRO A 238 -52.43 -11.04 -8.19
C PRO A 238 -51.18 -10.16 -8.01
N ASN A 239 -51.20 -8.97 -8.59
CA ASN A 239 -50.14 -7.98 -8.34
C ASN A 239 -50.20 -7.59 -6.87
N LYS A 240 -49.04 -7.53 -6.23
CA LYS A 240 -48.88 -7.14 -4.82
C LYS A 240 -47.68 -6.23 -4.70
N LYS A 241 -47.74 -5.29 -3.76
CA LYS A 241 -46.56 -4.47 -3.41
C LYS A 241 -45.40 -5.32 -2.93
N ILE A 242 -45.71 -6.34 -2.14
CA ILE A 242 -44.75 -7.30 -1.60
C ILE A 242 -45.06 -8.64 -2.27
N LEU A 243 -44.16 -9.07 -3.15
CA LEU A 243 -44.28 -10.33 -3.86
C LEU A 243 -43.83 -11.49 -2.95
N TYR A 244 -42.71 -11.29 -2.25
CA TYR A 244 -42.09 -12.25 -1.34
C TYR A 244 -41.49 -11.55 -0.13
N GLY A 245 -41.41 -12.25 1.00
CA GLY A 245 -40.78 -11.79 2.24
C GLY A 245 -41.54 -10.71 3.02
N ASP A 246 -40.80 -10.01 3.88
CA ASP A 246 -41.33 -9.05 4.85
C ASP A 246 -40.80 -7.63 4.60
N TYR A 247 -41.69 -6.65 4.68
CA TYR A 247 -41.38 -5.24 4.45
C TYR A 247 -41.97 -4.34 5.54
N THR A 248 -41.58 -4.62 6.78
CA THR A 248 -42.07 -3.96 8.00
C THR A 248 -41.31 -2.68 8.34
N PHE A 249 -40.02 -2.58 7.97
CA PHE A 249 -39.21 -1.37 8.21
C PHE A 249 -39.48 -0.24 7.21
N SER A 250 -40.60 -0.28 6.47
CA SER A 250 -40.97 0.69 5.43
C SER A 250 -40.86 2.16 5.89
N GLN A 251 -40.47 3.04 4.98
CA GLN A 251 -40.31 4.47 5.21
C GLN A 251 -40.99 5.28 4.09
N GLU A 252 -41.39 6.52 4.40
CA GLU A 252 -42.02 7.41 3.41
C GLU A 252 -41.14 7.62 2.16
N ARG A 253 -39.81 7.68 2.34
CA ARG A 253 -38.82 7.78 1.27
C ARG A 253 -38.76 6.55 0.35
N ASP A 254 -39.17 5.38 0.83
CA ASP A 254 -39.02 4.14 0.08
C ASP A 254 -39.90 4.13 -1.17
N SER A 255 -41.13 4.66 -1.08
CA SER A 255 -42.03 4.73 -2.24
C SER A 255 -41.44 5.59 -3.36
N GLU A 256 -40.87 6.75 -3.02
CA GLU A 256 -40.15 7.57 -4.01
C GLU A 256 -38.94 6.85 -4.59
N THR A 257 -38.23 6.06 -3.77
CA THR A 257 -37.07 5.27 -4.20
C THR A 257 -37.49 4.22 -5.22
N LEU A 258 -38.53 3.45 -4.93
CA LEU A 258 -39.08 2.40 -5.80
C LEU A 258 -39.63 2.97 -7.12
N ILE A 259 -40.39 4.07 -7.06
CA ILE A 259 -40.92 4.74 -8.27
C ILE A 259 -39.78 5.28 -9.15
N ASN A 260 -38.72 5.82 -8.56
CA ASN A 260 -37.58 6.30 -9.34
C ASN A 260 -36.82 5.14 -10.02
N MET A 261 -36.78 3.95 -9.39
CA MET A 261 -36.12 2.77 -9.95
C MET A 261 -36.76 2.26 -11.25
N ILE A 262 -38.06 2.50 -11.46
CA ILE A 262 -38.75 2.20 -12.73
C ILE A 262 -38.07 2.93 -13.90
N LYS A 263 -37.62 4.17 -13.67
CA LYS A 263 -37.01 5.03 -14.71
C LYS A 263 -35.48 4.95 -14.71
N GLN A 264 -34.88 4.74 -13.55
CA GLN A 264 -33.44 4.68 -13.33
C GLN A 264 -33.12 3.49 -12.42
N PRO A 265 -32.93 2.29 -12.99
CA PRO A 265 -32.65 1.07 -12.23
C PRO A 265 -31.22 1.08 -11.70
N GLU A 266 -30.95 1.96 -10.74
CA GLU A 266 -29.69 2.04 -10.01
C GLU A 266 -29.92 1.60 -8.56
N GLN A 267 -28.95 0.87 -8.01
CA GLN A 267 -28.96 0.50 -6.60
C GLN A 267 -28.96 1.74 -5.71
N VAL A 268 -29.86 1.77 -4.73
CA VAL A 268 -29.94 2.85 -3.75
C VAL A 268 -29.79 2.26 -2.36
N SER A 269 -28.91 2.86 -1.57
CA SER A 269 -28.69 2.48 -0.18
C SER A 269 -28.72 3.71 0.74
N TYR A 270 -29.21 3.52 1.96
CA TYR A 270 -29.14 4.57 2.97
C TYR A 270 -29.34 4.04 4.41
N ASN A 271 -28.82 4.79 5.37
CA ASN A 271 -29.02 4.54 6.79
C ASN A 271 -30.29 5.22 7.31
N VAL A 272 -31.09 4.48 8.08
CA VAL A 272 -32.24 5.00 8.82
C VAL A 272 -32.18 4.54 10.28
N LYS A 273 -32.86 5.27 11.17
CA LYS A 273 -33.16 4.77 12.50
C LYS A 273 -34.61 4.30 12.52
N ALA A 274 -34.83 3.02 12.72
CA ALA A 274 -36.15 2.42 12.82
C ALA A 274 -36.17 1.53 14.07
N ASP A 275 -37.22 1.62 14.88
CA ASP A 275 -37.41 0.86 16.13
C ASP A 275 -36.23 0.91 17.12
N GLY A 276 -35.48 2.02 17.11
CA GLY A 276 -34.30 2.22 17.98
C GLY A 276 -33.01 1.60 17.44
N GLU A 277 -33.08 0.85 16.35
CA GLU A 277 -31.96 0.24 15.66
C GLU A 277 -31.45 1.15 14.52
N LYS A 278 -30.17 1.00 14.17
CA LYS A 278 -29.62 1.62 12.97
C LYS A 278 -29.74 0.61 11.84
N VAL A 279 -30.68 0.86 10.94
CA VAL A 279 -30.95 -0.02 9.81
C VAL A 279 -30.28 0.54 8.57
N TYR A 280 -29.51 -0.28 7.89
CA TYR A 280 -28.97 0.02 6.58
C TYR A 280 -29.85 -0.65 5.53
N LYS A 281 -30.55 0.18 4.76
CA LYS A 281 -31.47 -0.26 3.72
C LYS A 281 -30.75 -0.32 2.39
N LEU A 282 -30.98 -1.40 1.64
CA LEU A 282 -30.59 -1.54 0.24
C LEU A 282 -31.83 -1.82 -0.60
N PHE A 283 -31.86 -1.19 -1.77
CA PHE A 283 -32.81 -1.45 -2.83
C PHE A 283 -32.00 -1.78 -4.07
N ILE A 284 -32.14 -2.99 -4.57
CA ILE A 284 -31.37 -3.53 -5.69
C ILE A 284 -32.36 -3.95 -6.78
N PRO A 285 -32.38 -3.29 -7.95
CA PRO A 285 -33.25 -3.67 -9.04
C PRO A 285 -32.83 -5.04 -9.60
N ALA A 286 -33.80 -5.93 -9.82
CA ALA A 286 -33.61 -7.22 -10.47
C ALA A 286 -33.82 -7.10 -11.99
N ASP A 287 -33.28 -8.05 -12.75
CA ASP A 287 -33.43 -8.11 -14.21
C ASP A 287 -34.90 -8.22 -14.68
N THR A 288 -35.75 -8.78 -13.81
CA THR A 288 -37.18 -9.02 -14.06
C THR A 288 -38.07 -7.79 -13.80
N GLY A 289 -37.51 -6.72 -13.23
CA GLY A 289 -38.20 -5.44 -13.00
C GLY A 289 -38.66 -5.22 -11.55
N GLU A 290 -38.68 -6.26 -10.74
CA GLU A 290 -38.85 -6.17 -9.29
C GLU A 290 -37.63 -5.53 -8.61
N VAL A 291 -37.80 -5.12 -7.36
CA VAL A 291 -36.72 -4.60 -6.52
C VAL A 291 -36.53 -5.50 -5.32
N ILE A 292 -35.31 -6.01 -5.15
CA ILE A 292 -34.90 -6.72 -3.94
C ILE A 292 -34.56 -5.70 -2.88
N TYR A 293 -35.33 -5.73 -1.81
CA TYR A 293 -35.12 -4.92 -0.63
C TYR A 293 -34.47 -5.73 0.48
N ILE A 294 -33.46 -5.14 1.12
CA ILE A 294 -32.76 -5.74 2.24
C ILE A 294 -32.63 -4.71 3.36
N ALA A 295 -33.09 -5.06 4.55
CA ALA A 295 -32.83 -4.30 5.77
C ALA A 295 -31.74 -5.00 6.58
N LEU A 296 -30.63 -4.30 6.81
CA LEU A 296 -29.48 -4.84 7.54
C LEU A 296 -29.29 -4.11 8.87
N ASP A 297 -28.94 -4.84 9.93
CA ASP A 297 -28.49 -4.25 11.19
C ASP A 297 -27.09 -3.65 11.00
N TYR A 298 -27.05 -2.32 10.87
CA TYR A 298 -25.79 -1.60 10.70
C TYR A 298 -24.87 -1.73 11.91
N GLY A 299 -25.42 -1.84 13.12
CA GLY A 299 -24.65 -1.98 14.36
C GLY A 299 -23.89 -3.31 14.41
N GLU A 300 -24.60 -4.41 14.14
CA GLU A 300 -24.03 -5.77 14.12
C GLU A 300 -23.01 -5.94 12.99
N LEU A 301 -23.28 -5.41 11.79
CA LEU A 301 -22.32 -5.44 10.67
C LEU A 301 -21.10 -4.55 10.91
N SER A 302 -21.31 -3.30 11.32
CA SER A 302 -20.22 -2.33 11.42
C SER A 302 -19.39 -2.50 12.69
N GLY A 303 -19.95 -3.02 13.79
CA GLY A 303 -19.27 -3.15 15.08
C GLY A 303 -17.95 -3.94 15.03
N PRO A 304 -17.93 -5.18 14.51
CA PRO A 304 -16.71 -5.96 14.32
C PRO A 304 -15.69 -5.27 13.41
N LEU A 305 -16.17 -4.60 12.35
CA LEU A 305 -15.32 -3.88 11.40
C LEU A 305 -14.66 -2.66 12.05
N TYR A 306 -15.43 -1.86 12.80
CA TYR A 306 -14.92 -0.74 13.58
C TYR A 306 -13.88 -1.19 14.61
N ARG A 307 -14.11 -2.30 15.31
CA ARG A 307 -13.18 -2.82 16.30
C ARG A 307 -11.84 -3.23 15.67
N HIS A 308 -11.86 -3.99 14.57
CA HIS A 308 -10.64 -4.36 13.85
C HIS A 308 -9.90 -3.13 13.31
N SER A 309 -10.67 -2.18 12.79
CA SER A 309 -10.14 -0.93 12.23
C SER A 309 -9.46 -0.05 13.28
N ILE A 310 -10.07 0.12 14.45
CA ILE A 310 -9.48 0.86 15.58
C ILE A 310 -8.20 0.18 16.05
N LEU A 311 -8.14 -1.15 16.11
CA LEU A 311 -6.91 -1.88 16.43
C LEU A 311 -5.80 -1.60 15.43
N LEU A 312 -6.09 -1.56 14.13
CA LEU A 312 -5.13 -1.21 13.08
C LEU A 312 -4.64 0.23 13.21
N VAL A 313 -5.53 1.18 13.52
CA VAL A 313 -5.16 2.59 13.78
C VAL A 313 -4.19 2.66 14.97
N ILE A 314 -4.54 2.03 16.09
CA ILE A 314 -3.69 2.01 17.30
C ILE A 314 -2.32 1.38 17.00
N ALA A 315 -2.29 0.24 16.32
CA ALA A 315 -1.05 -0.43 15.92
C ALA A 315 -0.19 0.44 14.99
N GLY A 316 -0.82 1.12 14.04
CA GLY A 316 -0.16 2.08 13.14
C GLY A 316 0.44 3.26 13.92
N LEU A 317 -0.31 3.84 14.85
CA LEU A 317 0.16 4.93 15.71
C LEU A 317 1.33 4.51 16.60
N ILE A 318 1.26 3.33 17.22
CA ILE A 318 2.36 2.77 18.01
C ILE A 318 3.61 2.59 17.14
N SER A 319 3.44 2.10 15.91
CA SER A 319 4.54 1.91 14.97
C SER A 319 5.21 3.25 14.59
N ILE A 320 4.44 4.31 14.37
CA ILE A 320 4.96 5.66 14.10
C ILE A 320 5.74 6.19 15.31
N VAL A 321 5.21 6.04 16.53
CA VAL A 321 5.88 6.47 17.76
C VAL A 321 7.18 5.70 17.96
N LEU A 322 7.17 4.39 17.75
CA LEU A 322 8.37 3.55 17.84
C LEU A 322 9.43 3.98 16.83
N LEU A 323 9.03 4.19 15.57
CA LEU A 323 9.92 4.69 14.52
C LEU A 323 10.53 6.03 14.91
N PHE A 324 9.74 6.95 15.46
CA PHE A 324 10.23 8.24 15.93
C PHE A 324 11.25 8.09 17.05
N VAL A 325 10.99 7.25 18.05
CA VAL A 325 11.93 7.01 19.17
C VAL A 325 13.24 6.40 18.68
N LEU A 326 13.17 5.43 17.76
CA LEU A 326 14.36 4.81 17.15
C LEU A 326 15.16 5.84 16.36
N THR A 327 14.49 6.65 15.53
CA THR A 327 15.11 7.69 14.73
C THR A 327 15.75 8.76 15.60
N ALA A 328 15.04 9.25 16.63
CA ALA A 328 15.56 10.23 17.57
C ALA A 328 16.78 9.71 18.33
N ARG A 329 16.73 8.46 18.81
CA ARG A 329 17.90 7.81 19.46
C ARG A 329 19.08 7.68 18.52
N PHE A 330 18.84 7.26 17.28
CA PHE A 330 19.88 7.14 16.26
C PHE A 330 20.57 8.48 16.00
N PHE A 331 19.80 9.53 15.69
CA PHE A 331 20.37 10.85 15.42
C PHE A 331 21.03 11.48 16.65
N HIS A 332 20.48 11.26 17.84
CA HIS A 332 21.11 11.73 19.08
C HIS A 332 22.50 11.11 19.28
N ARG A 333 22.64 9.79 19.06
CA ARG A 333 23.95 9.11 19.12
C ARG A 333 24.92 9.66 18.08
N VAL A 334 24.46 9.83 16.84
CA VAL A 334 25.29 10.41 15.76
C VAL A 334 25.77 11.82 16.13
N PHE A 335 24.87 12.66 16.65
CA PHE A 335 25.20 14.03 17.05
C PHE A 335 26.26 14.07 18.15
N LEU A 336 26.10 13.25 19.20
CA LEU A 336 27.08 13.16 20.29
C LEU A 336 28.47 12.71 19.79
N ASN A 337 28.52 11.72 18.90
CA ASN A 337 29.77 11.25 18.32
C ASN A 337 30.47 12.33 17.49
N ILE A 338 29.73 13.07 16.66
CA ILE A 338 30.28 14.17 15.86
C ILE A 338 30.79 15.28 16.78
N GLN A 339 30.04 15.61 17.84
CA GLN A 339 30.43 16.66 18.79
C GLN A 339 31.73 16.30 19.51
N GLY A 340 31.90 15.05 19.97
CA GLY A 340 33.14 14.63 20.63
C GLY A 340 34.39 14.75 19.75
N ILE A 341 34.28 14.39 18.46
CA ILE A 341 35.39 14.55 17.51
C ILE A 341 35.64 16.03 17.21
N LYS A 342 34.59 16.83 17.06
CA LYS A 342 34.71 18.28 16.86
C LYS A 342 35.44 18.95 18.02
N GLU A 343 35.09 18.61 19.27
CA GLU A 343 35.75 19.15 20.46
C GLU A 343 37.23 18.77 20.51
N GLN A 344 37.59 17.53 20.14
CA GLN A 344 38.99 17.12 20.03
C GLN A 344 39.75 17.96 18.99
N VAL A 345 39.17 18.16 17.80
CA VAL A 345 39.79 18.98 16.74
C VAL A 345 39.98 20.42 17.20
N GLN A 346 38.99 20.99 17.91
CA GLN A 346 39.12 22.33 18.48
C GLN A 346 40.23 22.43 19.52
N MET A 347 40.44 21.41 20.36
CA MET A 347 41.57 21.37 21.28
C MET A 347 42.92 21.33 20.54
N LEU A 348 43.01 20.56 19.45
CA LEU A 348 44.20 20.54 18.60
C LEU A 348 44.49 21.90 17.96
N GLU A 349 43.46 22.61 17.48
CA GLU A 349 43.60 23.96 16.94
C GLU A 349 44.18 24.96 17.96
N THR A 350 43.88 24.76 19.25
CA THR A 350 44.42 25.59 20.33
C THR A 350 45.83 25.20 20.79
N GLY A 351 46.42 24.15 20.20
CA GLY A 351 47.76 23.67 20.54
C GLY A 351 47.80 22.64 21.67
N ASP A 352 46.67 22.02 22.04
CA ASP A 352 46.62 20.89 22.97
C ASP A 352 46.75 19.55 22.20
N PHE A 353 47.97 19.03 22.13
CA PHE A 353 48.28 17.74 21.50
C PHE A 353 48.21 16.58 22.49
N THR A 354 47.47 16.74 23.60
CA THR A 354 47.09 15.66 24.52
C THR A 354 45.62 15.27 24.40
N ALA A 355 44.83 16.04 23.65
CA ALA A 355 43.39 15.83 23.49
C ALA A 355 43.08 14.51 22.77
N ARG A 356 42.37 13.61 23.46
CA ARG A 356 41.93 12.32 22.91
C ARG A 356 40.42 12.19 22.96
N SER A 357 39.83 11.72 21.87
CA SER A 357 38.44 11.27 21.85
C SER A 357 38.37 9.84 22.39
N ASN A 358 37.48 9.61 23.35
CA ASN A 358 37.22 8.28 23.93
C ASN A 358 35.96 7.63 23.35
N LEU A 359 35.64 7.93 22.08
CA LEU A 359 34.53 7.31 21.37
C LEU A 359 34.83 5.84 21.12
N LYS A 360 34.07 4.97 21.82
CA LYS A 360 34.14 3.51 21.70
C LYS A 360 32.95 3.00 20.89
N ASP A 361 32.92 3.33 19.61
CA ASP A 361 31.97 2.78 18.65
C ASP A 361 32.71 1.89 17.65
N ASN A 362 32.09 0.79 17.22
CA ASN A 362 32.67 -0.11 16.21
C ASN A 362 32.28 0.29 14.76
N ASN A 363 31.85 1.54 14.57
CA ASN A 363 31.40 2.09 13.29
C ASN A 363 32.43 3.10 12.75
N GLU A 364 32.06 3.80 11.68
CA GLU A 364 32.87 4.82 11.01
C GLU A 364 33.31 5.95 11.96
N PHE A 365 32.49 6.30 12.96
CA PHE A 365 32.85 7.32 13.95
C PHE A 365 33.94 6.83 14.91
N GLY A 366 33.95 5.55 15.25
CA GLY A 366 35.03 4.93 16.01
C GLY A 366 36.35 4.96 15.26
N GLN A 367 36.33 4.56 13.98
CA GLN A 367 37.52 4.61 13.12
C GLN A 367 38.02 6.04 12.93
N LEU A 368 37.10 7.01 12.80
CA LEU A 368 37.46 8.43 12.71
C LEU A 368 38.10 8.92 14.01
N SER A 369 37.55 8.54 15.17
CA SER A 369 38.12 8.85 16.48
C SER A 369 39.51 8.22 16.67
N GLU A 370 39.69 6.98 16.25
CA GLU A 370 41.00 6.31 16.31
C GLU A 370 42.02 6.98 15.39
N SER A 371 41.59 7.35 14.17
CA SER A 371 42.42 8.08 13.21
C SER A 371 42.82 9.46 13.74
N ALA A 372 41.89 10.19 14.37
CA ALA A 372 42.17 11.46 15.03
C ALA A 372 43.14 11.29 16.20
N ASN A 373 42.94 10.27 17.06
CA ASN A 373 43.87 9.96 18.15
C ASN A 373 45.27 9.62 17.63
N LYS A 374 45.39 8.87 16.53
CA LYS A 374 46.68 8.56 15.90
C LYS A 374 47.35 9.81 15.33
N MET A 375 46.58 10.74 14.80
CA MET A 375 47.08 12.04 14.35
C MET A 375 47.65 12.84 15.53
N VAL A 376 46.92 12.91 16.66
CA VAL A 376 47.39 13.56 17.90
C VAL A 376 48.71 12.94 18.35
N GLU A 377 48.78 11.61 18.40
CA GLU A 377 49.97 10.88 18.83
C GLU A 377 51.17 11.10 17.92
N THR A 378 50.94 11.13 16.60
CA THR A 378 51.99 11.41 15.61
C THR A 378 52.50 12.84 15.73
N LEU A 379 51.61 13.83 15.88
CA LEU A 379 51.98 15.23 16.05
C LEU A 379 52.72 15.45 17.37
N ASN A 380 52.24 14.83 18.45
CA ASN A 380 52.89 14.87 19.76
C ASN A 380 54.31 14.30 19.68
N SER A 381 54.48 13.12 19.09
CA SER A 381 55.80 12.49 18.89
C SER A 381 56.73 13.33 18.02
N VAL A 382 56.24 13.89 16.90
CA VAL A 382 57.04 14.78 16.03
C VAL A 382 57.48 16.04 16.79
N LEU A 383 56.59 16.62 17.60
CA LEU A 383 56.94 17.77 18.44
C LEU A 383 57.91 17.37 19.56
N GLU A 384 57.76 16.22 20.22
CA GLU A 384 58.71 15.77 21.24
C GLU A 384 60.11 15.55 20.64
N ASP A 385 60.19 14.88 19.48
CA ASP A 385 61.44 14.68 18.76
C ASP A 385 62.06 16.00 18.31
N THR A 386 61.24 16.93 17.79
CA THR A 386 61.70 18.26 17.38
C THR A 386 62.23 19.04 18.58
N ASN A 387 61.59 18.94 19.75
CA ASN A 387 62.03 19.59 20.99
C ASN A 387 63.39 19.03 21.43
N LYS A 388 63.52 17.71 21.43
CA LYS A 388 64.79 17.02 21.73
C LYS A 388 65.90 17.41 20.76
N LYS A 389 65.61 17.48 19.46
CA LYS A 389 66.56 17.92 18.42
C LYS A 389 66.96 19.38 18.60
N ALA A 390 66.02 20.25 18.95
CA ALA A 390 66.30 21.66 19.24
C ALA A 390 67.25 21.80 20.44
N HIS A 391 67.01 21.09 21.54
CA HIS A 391 67.92 21.06 22.69
C HIS A 391 69.30 20.49 22.34
N GLN A 392 69.37 19.45 21.51
CA GLN A 392 70.64 18.91 21.02
C GLN A 392 71.41 19.94 20.19
N THR A 393 70.74 20.61 19.25
CA THR A 393 71.32 21.66 18.42
C THR A 393 71.79 22.84 19.25
N GLN A 394 70.99 23.31 20.21
CA GLN A 394 71.37 24.36 21.15
C GLN A 394 72.64 24.00 21.92
N ARG A 395 72.70 22.79 22.49
CA ARG A 395 73.86 22.31 23.24
C ARG A 395 75.10 22.21 22.34
N LEU A 396 74.95 21.67 21.13
CA LEU A 396 76.06 21.54 20.18
C LEU A 396 76.56 22.92 19.72
N ALA A 397 75.65 23.86 19.47
CA ALA A 397 75.99 25.23 19.12
C ALA A 397 76.76 25.95 20.24
N VAL A 398 76.36 25.78 21.50
CA VAL A 398 77.10 26.35 22.65
C VAL A 398 78.50 25.72 22.79
N LEU A 399 78.62 24.40 22.60
CA LEU A 399 79.91 23.72 22.62
C LEU A 399 80.81 24.17 21.46
N LEU A 400 80.27 24.25 20.26
CA LEU A 400 80.97 24.72 19.07
C LEU A 400 81.42 26.17 19.21
N GLU A 401 80.60 27.02 19.83
CA GLU A 401 80.93 28.41 20.14
C GLU A 401 82.14 28.50 21.08
N ALA A 402 82.13 27.70 22.15
CA ALA A 402 83.23 27.62 23.12
C ALA A 402 84.52 27.05 22.49
N ASP A 403 84.41 25.99 21.69
CA ASP A 403 85.55 25.39 21.00
C ASP A 403 86.12 26.31 19.92
N ALA A 404 85.26 27.04 19.19
CA ALA A 404 85.68 28.07 18.24
C ALA A 404 86.43 29.20 18.94
N ALA A 405 85.91 29.72 20.06
CA ALA A 405 86.56 30.77 20.84
C ALA A 405 87.94 30.32 21.36
N LYS A 406 88.03 29.10 21.93
CA LYS A 406 89.29 28.51 22.39
C LYS A 406 90.29 28.29 21.25
N SER A 407 89.80 27.89 20.08
CA SER A 407 90.63 27.67 18.90
C SER A 407 91.14 28.98 18.31
N VAL A 408 90.33 30.06 18.35
CA VAL A 408 90.79 31.42 18.03
C VAL A 408 91.92 31.83 18.96
N GLU A 409 91.75 31.67 20.28
CA GLU A 409 92.78 32.00 21.27
C GLU A 409 94.07 31.21 21.04
N LYS A 410 93.97 29.89 20.90
CA LYS A 410 95.14 29.01 20.66
C LYS A 410 95.83 29.32 19.33
N MET A 411 95.08 29.71 18.30
CA MET A 411 95.63 30.10 17.01
C MET A 411 96.35 31.44 17.10
N TYR A 412 95.82 32.42 17.83
CA TYR A 412 96.54 33.66 18.11
C TYR A 412 97.86 33.37 18.82
N THR A 413 97.87 32.51 19.84
CA THR A 413 99.12 32.15 20.54
C THR A 413 100.11 31.43 19.63
N LEU A 414 99.65 30.42 18.87
CA LEU A 414 100.52 29.63 17.99
C LEU A 414 101.04 30.45 16.81
N SER A 415 100.23 31.36 16.27
CA SER A 415 100.65 32.27 15.22
C SER A 415 101.64 33.30 15.73
N MET A 416 101.44 33.84 16.93
CA MET A 416 102.40 34.75 17.54
C MET A 416 103.73 34.06 17.81
N GLU A 417 103.70 32.82 18.30
CA GLU A 417 104.87 31.95 18.47
C GLU A 417 105.54 31.65 17.13
N LYS A 418 104.80 31.21 16.10
CA LYS A 418 105.35 30.93 14.77
C LYS A 418 105.90 32.18 14.09
N THR A 419 105.26 33.34 14.28
CA THR A 419 105.74 34.61 13.75
C THR A 419 107.02 35.03 14.46
N ALA A 420 107.11 34.84 15.78
CA ALA A 420 108.34 35.07 16.53
C ALA A 420 109.45 34.11 16.09
N GLN A 421 109.16 32.82 15.96
CA GLN A 421 110.10 31.80 15.49
C GLN A 421 110.57 32.08 14.07
N VAL A 422 109.67 32.45 13.16
CA VAL A 422 110.05 32.85 11.79
C VAL A 422 110.90 34.11 11.83
N ARG A 423 110.59 35.09 12.69
CA ARG A 423 111.43 36.29 12.85
C ARG A 423 112.84 35.96 13.36
N GLU A 424 112.96 35.11 14.37
CA GLU A 424 114.25 34.64 14.90
C GLU A 424 115.03 33.87 13.83
N GLN A 425 114.39 32.92 13.15
CA GLN A 425 115.00 32.20 12.03
C GLN A 425 115.43 33.13 10.89
N LEU A 426 114.68 34.22 10.67
CA LEU A 426 115.04 35.23 9.69
C LEU A 426 116.19 36.11 10.15
N GLU A 427 116.31 36.38 11.45
CA GLU A 427 117.45 37.07 12.04
C GLU A 427 118.70 36.22 11.87
N ASP A 428 118.67 34.95 12.28
CA ASP A 428 119.76 33.98 12.07
C ASP A 428 120.09 33.82 10.57
N PHE A 429 119.06 33.76 9.72
CA PHE A 429 119.24 33.64 8.27
C PHE A 429 119.85 34.90 7.69
N ASN A 430 119.45 36.09 8.14
CA ASN A 430 120.05 37.35 7.73
C ASN A 430 121.49 37.47 8.23
N ASP A 431 121.78 37.09 9.48
CA ASP A 431 123.14 37.06 10.04
C ASP A 431 124.04 36.09 9.25
N PHE A 432 123.50 34.93 8.84
CA PHE A 432 124.18 34.01 7.95
C PHE A 432 124.45 34.62 6.57
N LEU A 433 123.45 35.30 5.99
CA LEU A 433 123.63 36.02 4.73
C LEU A 433 124.67 37.16 4.87
N ASP A 434 124.71 37.86 6.01
CA ASP A 434 125.67 38.92 6.31
C ASP A 434 127.09 38.36 6.50
N MET A 435 127.24 37.22 7.16
CA MET A 435 128.52 36.50 7.25
C MET A 435 129.01 36.02 5.88
N LEU A 436 128.10 35.51 5.04
CA LEU A 436 128.38 35.18 3.65
C LEU A 436 128.84 36.42 2.87
N GLU A 437 128.16 37.55 3.07
CA GLU A 437 128.49 38.84 2.47
C GLU A 437 129.89 39.33 2.91
N ASP A 438 130.22 39.22 4.19
CA ASP A 438 131.52 39.63 4.76
C ASP A 438 132.67 38.69 4.35
N TYR A 439 132.40 37.39 4.29
CA TYR A 439 133.37 36.40 3.78
C TYR A 439 133.68 36.64 2.30
N MET A 440 132.65 36.96 1.50
CA MET A 440 132.81 37.38 0.12
C MET A 440 133.63 38.68 -0.02
N LYS A 441 133.48 39.64 0.92
CA LYS A 441 134.28 40.88 0.94
C LYS A 441 135.75 40.65 1.32
N LYS A 442 136.06 39.61 2.12
CA LYS A 442 137.41 39.29 2.61
C LYS A 442 138.23 38.38 1.70
N THR A 443 137.59 37.59 0.84
CA THR A 443 138.29 36.71 -0.12
C THR A 443 138.64 37.54 -1.37
N GLU A 444 139.92 37.59 -1.76
CA GLU A 444 140.55 38.55 -2.69
C GLU A 444 139.72 39.09 -3.88
N PRO A 445 139.89 40.38 -4.25
CA PRO A 445 139.21 41.06 -5.36
C PRO A 445 139.80 40.73 -6.74
N SER A 446 139.89 39.45 -7.12
CA SER A 446 140.51 39.02 -8.39
C SER A 446 139.67 38.09 -9.27
N SER A 447 138.35 38.34 -9.36
CA SER A 447 137.51 37.84 -10.46
C SER A 447 136.26 38.73 -10.64
N HIS A 448 136.32 39.67 -11.58
CA HIS A 448 135.29 40.69 -11.90
C HIS A 448 133.98 40.17 -12.55
N GLY A 449 133.37 39.08 -12.07
CA GLY A 449 132.08 38.64 -12.66
C GLY A 449 131.18 37.78 -11.79
N SER A 450 131.73 36.98 -10.87
CA SER A 450 130.97 36.04 -10.04
C SER A 450 130.38 36.64 -8.77
N SER A 451 130.91 37.76 -8.29
CA SER A 451 130.44 38.38 -7.03
C SER A 451 129.09 39.07 -7.17
N GLU A 452 128.82 39.78 -8.28
CA GLU A 452 127.57 40.53 -8.51
C GLU A 452 126.33 39.61 -8.53
N GLU A 453 126.43 38.46 -9.20
CA GLU A 453 125.35 37.46 -9.30
C GLU A 453 125.03 36.83 -7.93
N ILE A 454 126.04 36.66 -7.08
CA ILE A 454 125.85 36.15 -5.71
C ILE A 454 125.19 37.22 -4.83
N TYR A 455 125.56 38.50 -4.94
CA TYR A 455 124.87 39.59 -4.25
C TYR A 455 123.40 39.69 -4.65
N GLU A 456 123.08 39.54 -5.93
CA GLU A 456 121.69 39.50 -6.41
C GLU A 456 120.92 38.32 -5.82
N LYS A 457 121.54 37.13 -5.75
CA LYS A 457 120.93 35.94 -5.11
C LYS A 457 120.74 36.13 -3.60
N ILE A 458 121.67 36.78 -2.90
CA ILE A 458 121.53 37.13 -1.47
C ILE A 458 120.36 38.08 -1.27
N ASN A 459 120.24 39.13 -2.09
CA ASN A 459 119.10 40.06 -2.02
C ASN A 459 117.76 39.38 -2.34
N LYS A 460 117.74 38.48 -3.33
CA LYS A 460 116.55 37.69 -3.66
C LYS A 460 116.16 36.73 -2.53
N MET A 461 117.14 36.17 -1.80
CA MET A 461 116.90 35.38 -0.60
C MET A 461 116.32 36.22 0.54
N ARG A 462 116.81 37.46 0.76
CA ARG A 462 116.21 38.41 1.73
C ARG A 462 114.76 38.77 1.36
N GLU A 463 114.49 39.01 0.08
CA GLU A 463 113.13 39.31 -0.40
C GLU A 463 112.18 38.12 -0.21
N MET A 464 112.64 36.90 -0.54
CA MET A 464 111.88 35.67 -0.35
C MET A 464 111.59 35.39 1.13
N ALA A 465 112.56 35.63 2.01
CA ALA A 465 112.42 35.61 3.45
C ALA A 465 111.34 36.59 3.96
N LYS A 466 111.37 37.84 3.48
CA LYS A 466 110.37 38.87 3.81
C LYS A 466 108.97 38.47 3.35
N ASN A 467 108.84 37.95 2.13
CA ASN A 467 107.56 37.48 1.58
C ASN A 467 107.00 36.28 2.34
N ARG A 468 107.86 35.41 2.88
CA ARG A 468 107.43 34.25 3.69
C ARG A 468 106.79 34.67 5.02
N THR A 469 107.26 35.76 5.62
CA THR A 469 106.63 36.36 6.81
C THR A 469 105.26 36.95 6.48
N ALA A 470 105.16 37.67 5.36
CA ALA A 470 103.89 38.23 4.89
C ALA A 470 102.85 37.11 4.65
N SER A 471 103.22 36.07 3.91
CA SER A 471 102.34 34.92 3.63
C SER A 471 101.88 34.17 4.89
N THR A 472 102.75 34.03 5.91
CA THR A 472 102.39 33.41 7.20
C THR A 472 101.38 34.28 7.97
N THR A 473 101.54 35.60 7.89
CA THR A 473 100.62 36.56 8.50
C THR A 473 99.26 36.54 7.80
N ASP A 474 99.24 36.54 6.47
CA ASP A 474 98.00 36.48 5.68
C ASP A 474 97.23 35.18 5.92
N THR A 475 97.94 34.05 6.00
CA THR A 475 97.33 32.75 6.34
C THR A 475 96.70 32.76 7.73
N THR A 476 97.35 33.43 8.69
CA THR A 476 96.80 33.59 10.05
C THR A 476 95.53 34.43 10.04
N LEU A 477 95.54 35.56 9.33
CA LEU A 477 94.37 36.44 9.24
C LEU A 477 93.18 35.72 8.60
N ALA A 478 93.41 34.99 7.50
CA ALA A 478 92.36 34.20 6.84
C ALA A 478 91.77 33.12 7.76
N LEU A 479 92.62 32.43 8.54
CA LEU A 479 92.16 31.45 9.53
C LEU A 479 91.39 32.12 10.69
N ALA A 480 91.82 33.29 11.16
CA ALA A 480 91.13 34.04 12.20
C ALA A 480 89.74 34.50 11.73
N ASP A 481 89.61 34.98 10.49
CA ASP A 481 88.34 35.36 9.89
C ASP A 481 87.40 34.17 9.71
N LEU A 482 87.91 33.01 9.26
CA LEU A 482 87.14 31.77 9.18
C LEU A 482 86.61 31.33 10.54
N MET A 483 87.41 31.41 11.59
CA MET A 483 86.99 31.03 12.94
C MET A 483 86.02 32.03 13.57
N LYS A 484 86.18 33.33 13.30
CA LYS A 484 85.22 34.36 13.69
C LYS A 484 83.87 34.16 13.01
N SER A 485 83.89 33.79 11.72
CA SER A 485 82.69 33.41 10.97
C SER A 485 82.03 32.16 11.57
N LEU A 486 82.80 31.12 11.89
CA LEU A 486 82.30 29.91 12.54
C LEU A 486 81.65 30.21 13.90
N HIS A 487 82.28 31.06 14.72
CA HIS A 487 81.70 31.52 15.98
C HIS A 487 80.36 32.25 15.77
N GLY A 488 80.30 33.16 14.78
CA GLY A 488 79.06 33.85 14.41
C GLY A 488 77.94 32.90 13.99
N GLN A 489 78.23 31.92 13.11
CA GLN A 489 77.28 30.90 12.68
C GLN A 489 76.81 30.03 13.86
N SER A 490 77.70 29.71 14.79
CA SER A 490 77.34 28.94 16.00
C SER A 490 76.37 29.70 16.90
N SER A 491 76.58 31.01 17.07
CA SER A 491 75.68 31.88 17.82
C SER A 491 74.29 31.98 17.16
N GLU A 492 74.24 32.13 15.84
CA GLU A 492 72.97 32.10 15.09
C GLU A 492 72.23 30.77 15.25
N LEU A 493 72.93 29.63 15.16
CA LEU A 493 72.34 28.31 15.38
C LEU A 493 71.75 28.17 16.79
N SER A 494 72.43 28.70 17.80
CA SER A 494 71.93 28.74 19.18
C SER A 494 70.65 29.56 19.30
N ASN A 495 70.61 30.74 18.66
CA ASN A 495 69.44 31.62 18.66
C ASN A 495 68.22 30.98 17.95
N ILE A 496 68.45 30.32 16.81
CA ILE A 496 67.39 29.59 16.08
C ILE A 496 66.84 28.46 16.96
N ALA A 497 67.71 27.68 17.60
CA ALA A 497 67.29 26.60 18.48
C ALA A 497 66.49 27.11 19.68
N ASN A 498 66.90 28.22 20.31
CA ASN A 498 66.16 28.86 21.40
C ASN A 498 64.78 29.35 20.98
N SER A 499 64.69 30.04 19.83
CA SER A 499 63.41 30.53 19.28
C SER A 499 62.45 29.38 19.01
N LEU A 500 62.98 28.27 18.47
CA LEU A 500 62.20 27.07 18.21
C LEU A 500 61.68 26.44 19.52
N LEU A 501 62.52 26.32 20.54
CA LEU A 501 62.09 25.84 21.87
C LEU A 501 61.01 26.72 22.50
N GLU A 502 61.11 28.05 22.37
CA GLU A 502 60.11 28.99 22.89
C GLU A 502 58.76 28.86 22.18
N GLN A 503 58.76 28.67 20.85
CA GLN A 503 57.54 28.40 20.10
C GLN A 503 56.90 27.07 20.53
N MET A 504 57.72 26.06 20.80
CA MET A 504 57.24 24.75 21.24
C MET A 504 56.65 24.75 22.64
N ALA A 505 57.12 25.64 23.53
CA ALA A 505 56.57 25.80 24.87
C ALA A 505 55.10 26.29 24.88
N ARG A 506 54.59 26.80 23.75
CA ARG A 506 53.18 27.17 23.60
C ARG A 506 52.26 25.97 23.41
N PHE A 507 52.83 24.83 23.01
CA PHE A 507 52.07 23.60 22.81
C PHE A 507 52.01 22.81 24.11
N LYS A 508 50.83 22.26 24.39
CA LYS A 508 50.65 21.29 25.47
C LYS A 508 50.88 19.91 24.89
N LEU A 509 52.00 19.31 25.29
CA LEU A 509 52.51 18.01 24.86
C LEU A 509 52.21 16.95 25.92
#